data_AF-D5U0G7-F1
#
_entry.id   AF-D5U0G7-F1
#
_cell.length_a   1.000
_cell.length_b   1.000
_cell.length_c   1.000
_cell.angle_alpha   90.00
_cell.angle_beta   90.00
_cell.angle_gamma   90.00
#
_symmetry.space_group_name_H-M   'P 1'
#
loop_
_entity.id
_entity.type
_entity.pdbx_description
1 polymer ?
#
loop_
_entity_poly.entity_id
_entity_poly.type
_entity_poly.pdbx_seq_one_letter_code
_entity_poly.pdbx_strand_id
1 'polypeptide(L)'
;MVYIIEVDGFKYYACSICGLIYESEETASKCEEFCKNNPGKCNIEIAKESIGYIEQAEGGSFTLKFKVLSRGERIRPVYKICKHRFNIYTAC
;
A
#
# COMPACT_ATOMS: atom_id res chain seq x y z
N MET A 1 -4.94 10.87 -6.98
CA MET A 1 -4.62 9.72 -7.84
C MET A 1 -4.24 8.59 -6.90
N VAL A 2 -4.41 7.34 -7.25
CA VAL A 2 -3.87 6.24 -6.42
C VAL A 2 -2.60 5.69 -7.07
N TYR A 3 -1.65 5.25 -6.27
CA TYR A 3 -0.50 4.50 -6.75
C TYR A 3 -0.89 3.06 -6.99
N ILE A 4 -0.42 2.49 -8.10
CA ILE A 4 -0.55 1.07 -8.41
C ILE A 4 0.78 0.40 -8.07
N ILE A 5 0.72 -0.64 -7.25
CA ILE A 5 1.88 -1.39 -6.78
C ILE A 5 1.76 -2.80 -7.33
N GLU A 6 2.70 -3.21 -8.18
CA GLU A 6 2.78 -4.58 -8.69
C GLU A 6 3.96 -5.30 -8.02
N VAL A 7 3.66 -6.36 -7.26
CA VAL A 7 4.66 -7.17 -6.54
C VAL A 7 4.35 -8.64 -6.78
N ASP A 8 5.30 -9.36 -7.39
CA ASP A 8 5.21 -10.80 -7.65
C ASP A 8 3.91 -11.22 -8.39
N GLY A 9 3.48 -10.40 -9.35
CA GLY A 9 2.25 -10.63 -10.12
C GLY A 9 0.96 -10.24 -9.39
N PHE A 10 1.03 -9.81 -8.14
CA PHE A 10 -0.10 -9.24 -7.40
C PHE A 10 -0.16 -7.73 -7.58
N LYS A 11 -1.38 -7.21 -7.71
CA LYS A 11 -1.66 -5.78 -7.81
C LYS A 11 -2.26 -5.28 -6.50
N TYR A 12 -1.68 -4.21 -5.98
CA TYR A 12 -2.13 -3.47 -4.81
C TYR A 12 -2.28 -1.99 -5.16
N TYR A 13 -2.97 -1.25 -4.30
CA TYR A 13 -3.28 0.15 -4.52
C TYR A 13 -2.96 0.96 -3.28
N ALA A 14 -2.37 2.13 -3.44
CA ALA A 14 -2.06 3.00 -2.32
C ALA A 14 -2.57 4.41 -2.51
N CYS A 15 -2.97 5.03 -1.42
CA CYS A 15 -3.29 6.45 -1.39
C CYS A 15 -2.00 7.25 -1.66
N SER A 16 -2.03 8.19 -2.61
CA SER A 16 -0.87 9.00 -2.95
C SER A 16 -0.54 10.06 -1.90
N ILE A 17 -1.51 10.36 -1.02
CA ILE A 17 -1.38 11.38 0.02
C ILE A 17 -0.86 10.79 1.33
N CYS A 18 -1.46 9.70 1.81
CA CYS A 18 -1.12 9.12 3.11
C CYS A 18 -0.26 7.84 3.01
N GLY A 19 -0.09 7.28 1.81
CA GLY A 19 0.76 6.11 1.58
C GLY A 19 0.19 4.78 2.08
N LEU A 20 -1.03 4.72 2.61
CA LEU A 20 -1.66 3.46 3.03
C LEU A 20 -1.94 2.55 1.81
N ILE A 21 -1.58 1.28 1.94
CA ILE A 21 -1.74 0.23 0.91
C ILE A 21 -3.01 -0.59 1.19
N TYR A 22 -3.73 -0.91 0.12
CA TYR A 22 -5.01 -1.64 0.08
C TYR A 22 -5.00 -2.72 -1.01
N GLU A 23 -5.85 -3.73 -0.88
CA GLU A 23 -6.03 -4.76 -1.91
C GLU A 23 -6.85 -4.31 -3.11
N SER A 24 -7.77 -3.37 -2.92
CA SER A 24 -8.68 -2.90 -3.97
C SER A 24 -8.41 -1.43 -4.32
N GLU A 25 -8.59 -1.12 -5.60
CA GLU A 25 -8.55 0.25 -6.11
C GLU A 25 -9.64 1.11 -5.50
N GLU A 26 -10.82 0.52 -5.25
CA GLU A 26 -11.97 1.20 -4.67
C GLU A 26 -11.64 1.73 -3.26
N THR A 27 -11.11 0.89 -2.37
CA THR A 27 -10.78 1.31 -0.99
C THR A 27 -9.66 2.35 -0.99
N ALA A 28 -8.64 2.19 -1.84
CA ALA A 28 -7.58 3.18 -2.00
C ALA A 28 -8.13 4.53 -2.51
N SER A 29 -9.08 4.48 -3.46
CA SER A 29 -9.70 5.69 -4.02
C SER A 29 -10.57 6.42 -3.00
N LYS A 30 -11.32 5.68 -2.15
CA LYS A 30 -12.05 6.27 -1.02
C LYS A 30 -11.11 6.93 -0.01
N CYS A 31 -9.97 6.29 0.29
CA CYS A 31 -8.94 6.87 1.16
C CYS A 31 -8.38 8.17 0.57
N GLU A 32 -8.02 8.15 -0.71
CA GLU A 32 -7.49 9.28 -1.46
C GLU A 32 -8.49 10.46 -1.50
N GLU A 33 -9.76 10.19 -1.82
CA GLU A 33 -10.80 11.21 -1.82
C GLU A 33 -10.99 11.83 -0.44
N PHE A 34 -11.02 11.00 0.61
CA PHE A 34 -11.12 11.50 1.97
C PHE A 34 -9.94 12.41 2.33
N CYS A 35 -8.71 11.97 2.03
CA CYS A 35 -7.49 12.74 2.31
C CYS A 35 -7.46 14.07 1.53
N LYS A 36 -7.91 14.09 0.27
CA LYS A 36 -8.03 15.33 -0.52
C LYS A 36 -9.02 16.31 0.10
N ASN A 37 -10.18 15.81 0.51
CA ASN A 37 -11.25 16.64 1.07
C ASN A 37 -11.00 17.05 2.53
N ASN A 38 -10.12 16.34 3.24
CA ASN A 38 -9.82 16.56 4.64
C ASN A 38 -8.31 16.58 4.92
N PRO A 39 -7.57 17.62 4.48
CA PRO A 39 -6.13 17.71 4.70
C PRO A 39 -5.76 17.58 6.18
N GLY A 40 -4.77 16.74 6.49
CA GLY A 40 -4.30 16.50 7.86
C GLY A 40 -5.21 15.61 8.72
N LYS A 41 -6.31 15.08 8.16
CA LYS A 41 -7.20 14.13 8.87
C LYS A 41 -7.13 12.75 8.23
N CYS A 42 -7.50 11.73 9.02
CA CYS A 42 -7.54 10.35 8.59
C CYS A 42 -8.93 9.75 8.88
N ASN A 43 -9.52 9.07 7.90
CA ASN A 43 -10.70 8.25 8.12
C ASN A 43 -10.26 6.90 8.71
N ILE A 44 -10.54 6.70 9.99
CA ILE A 44 -10.08 5.53 10.74
C ILE A 44 -10.73 4.23 10.25
N GLU A 45 -11.96 4.28 9.74
CA GLU A 45 -12.64 3.10 9.21
C GLU A 45 -11.93 2.58 7.97
N ILE A 46 -11.64 3.47 7.02
CA ILE A 46 -10.88 3.15 5.81
C ILE A 46 -9.44 2.74 6.18
N ALA A 47 -8.82 3.43 7.15
CA ALA A 47 -7.44 3.12 7.56
C ALA A 47 -7.28 1.72 8.18
N LYS A 48 -8.31 1.17 8.83
CA LYS A 48 -8.27 -0.19 9.41
C LYS A 48 -8.13 -1.27 8.35
N GLU A 49 -8.70 -1.07 7.15
CA GLU A 49 -8.60 -2.00 6.03
C GLU A 49 -7.20 -2.04 5.38
N SER A 50 -6.33 -1.10 5.73
CA SER A 50 -4.98 -1.04 5.19
C SER A 50 -4.19 -2.31 5.52
N ILE A 51 -3.55 -2.86 4.49
CA ILE A 51 -2.69 -4.05 4.57
C ILE A 51 -1.20 -3.70 4.65
N GLY A 52 -0.85 -2.42 4.67
CA GLY A 52 0.52 -1.93 4.67
C GLY A 52 0.62 -0.44 4.39
N TYR A 53 1.84 0.07 4.29
CA TYR A 53 2.10 1.46 3.93
C TYR A 53 3.40 1.62 3.14
N ILE A 54 3.47 2.71 2.38
CA ILE A 54 4.66 3.17 1.68
C ILE A 54 5.46 4.08 2.62
N GLU A 55 6.76 3.83 2.72
CA GLU A 55 7.72 4.69 3.39
C GLU A 55 8.73 5.19 2.36
N GLN A 56 8.87 6.50 2.23
CA GLN A 56 9.87 7.10 1.33
C GLN A 56 11.23 7.11 2.05
N ALA A 57 12.22 6.43 1.48
CA ALA A 57 13.58 6.43 2.01
C ALA A 57 14.42 7.57 1.40
N GLU A 58 15.50 7.93 2.09
CA GLU A 58 16.47 8.91 1.60
C GLU A 58 17.03 8.45 0.24
N GLY A 59 17.00 9.34 -0.77
CA GLY A 59 17.45 9.03 -2.12
C GLY A 59 16.36 8.68 -3.13
N GLY A 60 15.07 8.87 -2.80
CA GLY A 60 13.97 8.76 -3.76
C GLY A 60 13.44 7.33 -3.98
N SER A 61 13.94 6.36 -3.22
CA SER A 61 13.41 5.00 -3.22
C SER A 61 12.20 4.86 -2.29
N PHE A 62 11.21 4.05 -2.69
CA PHE A 62 10.06 3.69 -1.85
C PHE A 62 10.25 2.31 -1.23
N THR A 63 10.00 2.20 0.07
CA THR A 63 9.93 0.95 0.82
C THR A 63 8.47 0.60 1.09
N LEU A 64 8.09 -0.63 0.76
CA LEU A 64 6.74 -1.14 1.01
C LEU A 64 6.76 -1.99 2.28
N LYS A 65 5.92 -1.63 3.27
CA LYS A 65 5.79 -2.37 4.53
C LYS A 65 4.41 -2.98 4.62
N PHE A 66 4.33 -4.30 4.52
CA PHE A 66 3.08 -5.05 4.65
C PHE A 66 2.85 -5.51 6.09
N LYS A 67 1.60 -5.47 6.55
CA LYS A 67 1.19 -6.04 7.85
C LYS A 67 1.18 -7.57 7.74
N VAL A 68 1.82 -8.24 8.69
CA VAL A 68 1.77 -9.70 8.80
C VAL A 68 0.53 -10.07 9.63
N LEU A 69 -0.44 -10.74 9.01
CA LEU A 69 -1.61 -11.27 9.72
C LEU A 69 -1.27 -12.65 10.30
N SER A 70 -1.34 -12.78 11.62
CA SER A 70 -1.08 -14.03 12.34
C SER A 70 -2.29 -14.97 12.22
N ARG A 71 -2.20 -15.96 11.31
CA ARG A 71 -3.06 -17.16 11.17
C ARG A 71 -4.57 -16.93 10.98
N GLY A 72 -5.10 -17.41 9.84
CA GLY A 72 -6.50 -17.87 9.77
C GLY A 72 -7.29 -17.48 8.53
N GLU A 73 -7.02 -16.33 7.92
CA GLU A 73 -7.84 -15.85 6.80
C GLU A 73 -6.94 -15.41 5.65
N ARG A 74 -6.96 -16.21 4.58
CA ARG A 74 -6.15 -16.11 3.35
C ARG A 74 -4.65 -16.23 3.58
N ILE A 75 -4.10 -17.35 3.11
CA ILE A 75 -2.65 -17.55 2.94
C ILE A 75 -2.17 -16.55 1.88
N ARG A 76 -1.86 -15.31 2.28
CA ARG A 76 -1.07 -14.41 1.45
C ARG A 76 0.37 -14.92 1.50
N PRO A 77 1.12 -14.95 0.39
CA PRO A 77 2.52 -15.34 0.42
C PRO A 77 3.25 -14.40 1.40
N VAL A 78 3.51 -14.89 2.61
CA VAL A 78 4.38 -14.24 3.57
C VAL A 78 5.76 -14.42 2.96
N TYR A 79 6.22 -13.43 2.21
CA TYR A 79 7.54 -13.43 1.60
C TYR A 79 8.55 -13.75 2.70
N LYS A 80 9.10 -14.96 2.68
CA LYS A 80 10.31 -15.28 3.44
C LYS A 80 11.36 -14.34 2.85
N ILE A 81 11.78 -13.32 3.60
CA ILE A 81 12.72 -12.30 3.14
C ILE A 81 14.08 -12.96 2.89
N CYS A 82 14.21 -13.59 1.73
CA CYS A 82 15.46 -14.07 1.17
C CYS A 82 15.83 -13.06 0.09
N LYS A 83 16.71 -12.08 0.40
CA LYS A 83 17.29 -11.07 -0.50
C LYS A 83 16.88 -11.27 -1.98
N HIS A 84 15.78 -10.67 -2.43
CA HIS A 84 15.42 -10.65 -3.84
C HIS A 84 15.08 -9.23 -4.28
N ARG A 85 15.53 -8.92 -5.50
CA ARG A 85 15.45 -7.61 -6.14
C ARG A 85 13.98 -7.35 -6.53
N PHE A 86 13.34 -6.36 -5.91
CA PHE A 86 12.04 -5.88 -6.35
C PHE A 86 12.23 -4.93 -7.53
N ASN A 87 11.50 -5.14 -8.63
CA ASN A 87 11.39 -4.17 -9.72
C ASN A 87 10.13 -3.33 -9.49
N ILE A 88 10.30 -2.04 -9.20
CA ILE A 88 9.21 -1.07 -9.16
C ILE A 88 9.13 -0.46 -10.56
N TYR A 89 8.07 -0.72 -11.31
CA TYR A 89 7.81 -0.01 -12.56
C TYR A 89 7.06 1.29 -12.24
N THR A 90 7.69 2.43 -12.46
CA THR A 90 7.00 3.71 -12.57
C THR A 90 6.62 3.92 -14.03
N ALA A 91 5.33 3.94 -14.37
CA ALA A 91 4.90 4.41 -15.68
C ALA A 91 5.24 5.91 -15.82
N CYS A 92 5.84 6.28 -16.96
CA CYS A 92 6.25 7.63 -17.30
C CYS A 92 5.07 8.58 -17.53
#